data_AF-A0A3C0TWC6-F1
#
_entry.id   AF-A0A3C0TWC6-F1
#
_cell.length_a   1.000
_cell.length_b   1.000
_cell.length_c   1.000
_cell.angle_alpha   90.00
_cell.angle_beta   90.00
_cell.angle_gamma   90.00
#
_symmetry.space_group_name_H-M   'P 1'
#
loop_
_entity.id
_entity.type
_entity.pdbx_description
1 polymer ?
#
loop_
_entity_poly.entity_id
_entity_poly.type
_entity_poly.pdbx_seq_one_letter_code
_entity_poly.pdbx_strand_id
1 'polypeptide(L)'
;MNYFRTSLLLAGMTALFLGIGFMLGGSGGMMVALLLALGMNGFAYWNSDKMVLGMYGAEPVDAQRAPELLRTVALLARNAQMPMPKVFIIQNPQPNAFATGRDPEHASVAVTTGLLELLNPQEVAGVLAHELAHIKNRDTLIMTITA
;
A
#
# COMPACT_ATOMS: atom_id res chain seq x y z
N MET A 1 1.92 -22.67 6.30
CA MET A 1 3.04 -22.57 7.28
C MET A 1 3.29 -21.15 7.81
N ASN A 2 2.65 -20.09 7.26
CA ASN A 2 2.87 -18.71 7.74
C ASN A 2 1.94 -18.27 8.89
N TYR A 3 0.71 -18.76 8.96
CA TYR A 3 -0.26 -18.33 9.98
C TYR A 3 0.20 -18.58 11.42
N PHE A 4 0.94 -19.66 11.69
CA PHE A 4 1.45 -19.97 13.03
C PHE A 4 2.55 -18.99 13.47
N ARG A 5 3.44 -18.60 12.55
CA ARG A 5 4.49 -17.61 12.85
C ARG A 5 3.88 -16.23 13.04
N THR A 6 2.96 -15.83 12.15
CA THR A 6 2.25 -14.56 12.25
C THR A 6 1.43 -14.49 13.54
N SER A 7 0.71 -15.55 13.92
CA SER A 7 -0.07 -15.57 15.17
C SER A 7 0.82 -15.54 16.42
N LEU A 8 1.96 -16.24 16.41
CA LEU A 8 2.92 -16.21 17.51
C LEU A 8 3.56 -14.82 17.68
N LEU A 9 3.95 -14.17 16.57
CA LEU A 9 4.51 -12.83 16.59
C LEU A 9 3.48 -11.80 17.07
N LEU A 10 2.25 -11.86 16.58
CA LEU A 10 1.15 -11.00 17.04
C LEU A 10 0.85 -11.21 18.53
N ALA A 11 0.81 -12.46 18.99
CA ALA A 11 0.58 -12.77 20.40
C ALA A 11 1.72 -12.24 21.28
N GLY A 12 2.98 -12.41 20.85
CA GLY A 12 4.16 -11.88 21.55
C GLY A 12 4.17 -10.36 21.62
N MET A 13 3.90 -9.66 20.51
CA MET A 13 3.78 -8.20 20.48
C MET A 13 2.66 -7.72 21.40
N THR A 14 1.49 -8.36 21.35
CA THR A 14 0.35 -8.00 22.20
C THR A 14 0.69 -8.19 23.68
N ALA A 15 1.34 -9.29 24.04
CA ALA A 15 1.80 -9.55 25.41
C ALA A 15 2.83 -8.52 25.88
N LEU A 16 3.75 -8.11 25.02
CA LEU A 16 4.75 -7.07 25.32
C LEU A 16 4.07 -5.71 25.60
N PHE A 17 3.15 -5.28 24.73
CA PHE A 17 2.42 -4.03 24.91
C PHE A 17 1.57 -4.02 26.18
N LEU A 18 0.90 -5.14 26.49
CA LEU A 18 0.13 -5.30 27.72
C LEU A 18 1.04 -5.30 28.95
N GLY A 19 2.21 -5.96 28.89
CA GLY A 19 3.21 -5.96 29.95
C GLY A 19 3.76 -4.57 30.26
N ILE A 20 4.12 -3.80 29.23
CA ILE A 20 4.58 -2.41 29.38
C ILE A 20 3.45 -1.52 29.91
N GLY A 21 2.23 -1.64 29.37
CA GLY A 21 1.06 -0.90 29.83
C GLY A 21 0.73 -1.17 31.30
N PHE A 22 0.89 -2.43 31.74
CA PHE A 22 0.73 -2.82 33.13
C PHE A 22 1.81 -2.22 34.03
N MET A 23 3.08 -2.24 33.62
CA MET A 23 4.19 -1.66 34.39
C MET A 23 4.08 -0.14 34.54
N LEU A 24 3.56 0.57 33.54
CA LEU A 24 3.45 2.02 33.55
C LEU A 24 2.20 2.55 34.27
N GLY A 25 1.09 1.81 34.29
CA GLY A 25 -0.19 2.32 34.79
C GLY A 25 -1.16 1.28 35.33
N GLY A 26 -0.69 0.06 35.63
CA GLY A 26 -1.53 -1.04 36.13
C GLY A 26 -2.63 -1.44 35.15
N SER A 27 -3.81 -1.80 35.69
CA SER A 27 -4.98 -2.18 34.88
C SER A 27 -5.51 -1.04 34.01
N GLY A 28 -5.39 0.21 34.47
CA GLY A 28 -5.74 1.40 33.68
C GLY A 28 -4.80 1.63 32.50
N GLY A 29 -3.49 1.48 32.72
CA GLY A 29 -2.47 1.57 31.68
C GLY A 29 -2.61 0.51 30.58
N MET A 30 -2.99 -0.73 30.95
CA MET A 30 -3.32 -1.78 29.98
C MET A 30 -4.52 -1.41 29.10
N MET A 31 -5.60 -0.87 29.67
CA MET A 31 -6.79 -0.49 28.92
C MET A 31 -6.50 0.64 27.92
N VAL A 32 -5.74 1.65 28.36
CA VAL A 32 -5.32 2.77 27.50
C VAL A 32 -4.40 2.28 26.39
N ALA A 33 -3.42 1.41 26.71
CA ALA A 33 -2.53 0.82 25.72
C ALA A 33 -3.29 -0.03 24.68
N LEU A 34 -4.30 -0.80 25.10
CA LEU A 34 -5.13 -1.60 24.20
C LEU A 34 -5.96 -0.70 23.26
N LEU A 35 -6.60 0.33 23.79
CA LEU A 35 -7.40 1.27 22.99
C LEU A 35 -6.53 2.05 22.00
N LEU A 36 -5.33 2.50 22.42
CA LEU A 36 -4.35 3.12 21.55
C LEU A 36 -3.87 2.16 20.46
N ALA A 37 -3.55 0.91 20.81
CA ALA A 37 -3.09 -0.09 19.86
C ALA A 37 -4.17 -0.40 18.81
N LEU A 38 -5.42 -0.57 19.23
CA LEU A 38 -6.55 -0.76 18.31
C LEU A 38 -6.79 0.47 17.43
N GLY A 39 -6.75 1.67 18.02
CA GLY A 39 -6.90 2.94 17.30
C GLY A 39 -5.80 3.15 16.26
N MET A 40 -4.53 2.91 16.63
CA MET A 40 -3.39 3.01 15.72
C MET A 40 -3.43 1.95 14.62
N ASN A 41 -3.78 0.70 14.93
CA ASN A 41 -3.91 -0.36 13.92
C ASN A 41 -5.04 -0.04 12.93
N GLY A 42 -6.19 0.41 13.43
CA GLY A 42 -7.28 0.87 12.58
C GLY A 42 -6.84 2.03 11.68
N PHE A 43 -6.26 3.08 12.28
CA PHE A 43 -5.78 4.25 11.53
C PHE A 43 -4.75 3.86 10.45
N ALA A 44 -3.79 3.01 10.79
CA ALA A 44 -2.78 2.52 9.85
C ALA A 44 -3.43 1.69 8.73
N TYR A 45 -4.41 0.84 9.03
CA TYR A 45 -5.13 0.07 8.02
C TYR A 45 -5.87 0.98 7.01
N TRP A 46 -6.49 2.06 7.48
CA TRP A 46 -7.25 2.98 6.62
C TRP A 46 -6.44 4.08 5.93
N ASN A 47 -5.24 4.43 6.42
CA ASN A 47 -4.40 5.50 5.85
C ASN A 47 -3.03 5.01 5.35
N SER A 48 -2.79 3.71 5.33
CA SER A 48 -1.52 3.11 4.89
C SER A 48 -1.15 3.55 3.46
N ASP A 49 -2.12 3.63 2.56
CA ASP A 49 -1.96 4.12 1.19
C ASP A 49 -1.44 5.56 1.15
N LYS A 50 -2.08 6.48 1.88
CA LYS A 50 -1.70 7.90 1.94
C LYS A 50 -0.36 8.11 2.62
N MET A 51 -0.05 7.33 3.65
CA MET A 51 1.23 7.41 4.35
C MET A 51 2.37 7.00 3.44
N VAL A 52 2.24 5.89 2.73
CA VAL A 52 3.26 5.41 1.79
C VAL A 52 3.44 6.43 0.65
N LEU A 53 2.35 6.87 0.02
CA LEU A 53 2.41 7.86 -1.07
C LEU A 53 3.03 9.19 -0.61
N GLY A 54 2.69 9.65 0.61
CA GLY A 54 3.25 10.86 1.20
C GLY A 54 4.75 10.74 1.52
N MET A 55 5.22 9.57 1.96
CA MET A 55 6.65 9.34 2.22
C MET A 55 7.50 9.40 0.94
N TYR A 56 6.95 8.94 -0.19
CA TYR A 56 7.64 8.98 -1.48
C TYR A 56 7.48 10.32 -2.22
N GLY A 57 6.76 11.30 -1.65
CA GLY A 57 6.51 12.57 -2.34
C GLY A 57 5.71 12.39 -3.64
N ALA A 58 4.83 11.40 -3.68
CA ALA A 58 4.09 11.03 -4.87
C ALA A 58 3.09 12.13 -5.24
N GLU A 59 3.22 12.71 -6.43
CA GLU A 59 2.33 13.75 -6.91
C GLU A 59 1.20 13.13 -7.75
N PRO A 60 -0.07 13.49 -7.48
CA PRO A 60 -1.18 12.97 -8.27
C PRO A 60 -1.04 13.42 -9.73
N VAL A 61 -1.18 12.46 -10.63
CA VAL A 61 -1.19 12.74 -12.06
C VAL A 61 -2.56 13.27 -12.44
N ASP A 62 -2.56 14.48 -12.98
CA ASP A 62 -3.73 15.03 -13.64
C ASP A 62 -3.63 14.80 -15.17
N ALA A 63 -4.77 14.86 -15.86
CA ALA A 63 -4.87 14.62 -17.30
C ALA A 63 -3.95 15.52 -18.15
N GLN A 64 -3.48 16.63 -17.58
CA GLN A 64 -2.57 17.57 -18.22
C GLN A 64 -1.09 17.19 -18.09
N ARG A 65 -0.69 16.43 -17.06
CA ARG A 65 0.74 16.12 -16.80
C ARG A 65 1.22 14.86 -17.51
N ALA A 66 0.41 13.80 -17.52
CA ALA A 66 0.75 12.55 -18.19
C ALA A 66 -0.51 11.86 -18.73
N PRO A 67 -1.13 12.41 -19.80
CA PRO A 67 -2.35 11.86 -20.38
C PRO A 67 -2.19 10.43 -20.89
N GLU A 68 -1.02 10.09 -21.43
CA GLU A 68 -0.73 8.74 -21.93
C GLU A 68 -0.72 7.70 -20.82
N LEU A 69 -0.09 8.03 -19.68
CA LEU A 69 -0.05 7.14 -18.51
C LEU A 69 -1.46 6.90 -17.96
N LEU A 70 -2.25 7.97 -17.79
CA LEU A 70 -3.65 7.87 -17.37
C LEU A 70 -4.48 7.00 -18.32
N ARG A 71 -4.29 7.16 -19.64
CA ARG A 71 -5.01 6.35 -20.64
C ARG A 71 -4.61 4.88 -20.56
N THR A 72 -3.32 4.58 -20.40
CA THR A 72 -2.82 3.21 -20.23
C THR A 72 -3.40 2.57 -18.98
N VAL A 73 -3.34 3.25 -17.83
CA VAL A 73 -3.91 2.74 -16.58
C VAL A 73 -5.42 2.55 -16.70
N ALA A 74 -6.15 3.47 -17.33
CA ALA A 74 -7.59 3.34 -17.54
C ALA A 74 -7.95 2.13 -18.43
N LEU A 75 -7.18 1.89 -19.49
CA LEU A 75 -7.37 0.73 -20.36
C LEU A 75 -7.11 -0.57 -19.59
N LEU A 76 -6.02 -0.64 -18.83
CA LEU A 76 -5.66 -1.81 -18.02
C LEU A 76 -6.71 -2.08 -16.94
N ALA A 77 -7.14 -1.05 -16.21
CA ALA A 77 -8.18 -1.17 -15.18
C ALA A 77 -9.51 -1.67 -15.79
N ARG A 78 -9.91 -1.13 -16.95
CA ARG A 78 -11.09 -1.58 -17.68
C ARG A 78 -10.98 -3.04 -18.11
N ASN A 79 -9.84 -3.44 -18.67
CA ASN A 79 -9.59 -4.82 -19.09
C ASN A 79 -9.59 -5.78 -17.89
N ALA A 80 -9.09 -5.32 -16.74
CA ALA A 80 -9.10 -6.06 -15.50
C ALA A 80 -10.45 -6.03 -14.77
N GLN A 81 -11.45 -5.31 -15.28
CA GLN A 81 -12.77 -5.11 -14.64
C GLN A 81 -12.66 -4.52 -13.23
N MET A 82 -11.75 -3.56 -13.04
CA MET A 82 -11.56 -2.87 -11.76
C MET A 82 -11.84 -1.36 -11.89
N PRO A 83 -12.20 -0.69 -10.79
CA PRO A 83 -12.30 0.77 -10.75
C PRO A 83 -10.97 1.43 -11.15
N MET A 84 -11.04 2.67 -11.64
CA MET A 84 -9.85 3.44 -11.99
C MET A 84 -9.03 3.71 -10.72
N PRO A 85 -7.79 3.18 -10.61
CA PRO A 85 -6.93 3.48 -9.48
C PRO A 85 -6.43 4.92 -9.56
N LYS A 86 -6.07 5.49 -8.41
CA LYS A 86 -5.38 6.79 -8.37
C LYS A 86 -3.97 6.63 -8.95
N VAL A 87 -3.56 7.54 -9.81
CA VAL A 87 -2.25 7.47 -10.49
C VAL A 87 -1.35 8.58 -9.96
N PHE A 88 -0.12 8.23 -9.62
CA PHE A 88 0.88 9.14 -9.11
C PHE A 88 2.20 9.04 -9.88
N ILE A 89 2.91 10.16 -9.99
CA ILE A 89 4.29 10.20 -10.45
C ILE A 89 5.19 10.59 -9.27
N ILE A 90 6.30 9.87 -9.13
CA ILE A 90 7.35 10.14 -8.15
C ILE A 90 8.56 10.70 -8.89
N GLN A 91 9.02 11.88 -8.50
CA GLN A 91 10.20 12.52 -9.07
C GLN A 91 11.46 11.83 -8.53
N ASN A 92 11.86 10.73 -9.17
CA ASN A 92 13.02 9.94 -8.78
C ASN A 92 13.66 9.30 -10.03
N PRO A 93 14.97 9.50 -10.26
CA PRO A 93 15.66 8.90 -11.41
C PRO A 93 15.85 7.38 -11.29
N GLN A 94 15.67 6.79 -10.11
CA GLN A 94 15.72 5.35 -9.94
C GLN A 94 14.44 4.71 -10.50
N PRO A 95 14.54 3.81 -11.49
CA PRO A 95 13.38 3.21 -12.13
C PRO A 95 12.65 2.26 -11.16
N ASN A 96 11.40 2.60 -10.88
CA ASN A 96 10.49 1.83 -10.05
C ASN A 96 9.01 2.14 -10.37
N ALA A 97 8.14 1.16 -10.12
CA ALA A 97 6.69 1.27 -10.14
C ALA A 97 6.12 0.33 -9.07
N PHE A 98 5.05 0.75 -8.40
CA PHE A 98 4.35 -0.11 -7.45
C PHE A 98 2.88 0.25 -7.39
N ALA A 99 2.07 -0.72 -6.98
CA ALA A 99 0.66 -0.50 -6.68
C ALA A 99 0.35 -0.86 -5.22
N THR A 100 -0.48 -0.04 -4.59
CA THR A 100 -0.92 -0.20 -3.20
C THR A 100 -2.41 0.03 -3.08
N GLY A 101 -3.00 -0.48 -2.01
CA GLY A 101 -4.44 -0.39 -1.77
C GLY A 101 -4.95 -1.61 -1.03
N ARG A 102 -5.93 -1.41 -0.15
CA ARG A 102 -6.56 -2.47 0.63
C ARG A 102 -7.49 -3.36 -0.19
N ASP A 103 -8.03 -2.82 -1.29
CA ASP A 103 -8.93 -3.49 -2.21
C ASP A 103 -8.91 -2.76 -3.58
N PRO A 104 -9.50 -3.34 -4.64
CA PRO A 104 -9.54 -2.72 -5.97
C PRO A 104 -10.24 -1.36 -6.02
N GLU A 105 -11.16 -1.05 -5.12
CA GLU A 105 -11.85 0.26 -5.05
C GLU A 105 -10.97 1.35 -4.44
N HIS A 106 -10.00 0.96 -3.61
CA HIS A 106 -9.06 1.84 -2.94
C HIS A 106 -7.62 1.69 -3.47
N ALA A 107 -7.50 1.31 -4.75
CA ALA A 107 -6.22 1.09 -5.41
C ALA A 107 -5.54 2.41 -5.82
N SER A 108 -4.22 2.43 -5.68
CA SER A 108 -3.33 3.50 -6.10
C SER A 108 -2.11 2.91 -6.79
N VAL A 109 -1.64 3.56 -7.84
CA VAL A 109 -0.47 3.18 -8.62
C VAL A 109 0.49 4.36 -8.66
N ALA A 110 1.76 4.12 -8.39
CA ALA A 110 2.81 5.12 -8.48
C ALA A 110 3.91 4.66 -9.43
N VAL A 111 4.41 5.59 -10.24
CA VAL A 111 5.47 5.36 -11.20
C VAL A 111 6.54 6.43 -11.04
N THR A 112 7.81 6.06 -11.12
CA THR A 112 8.92 7.02 -11.05
C THR A 112 9.24 7.62 -12.41
N THR A 113 9.76 8.84 -12.45
CA THR A 113 10.28 9.45 -13.70
C THR A 113 11.36 8.61 -14.34
N GLY A 114 12.27 8.03 -13.55
CA GLY A 114 13.31 7.14 -14.05
C GLY A 114 12.78 5.91 -14.79
N LEU A 115 11.62 5.36 -14.38
CA LEU A 115 11.01 4.24 -15.09
C LEU A 115 10.38 4.70 -16.41
N LEU A 116 9.73 5.86 -16.42
CA LEU A 116 9.10 6.43 -17.63
C LEU A 116 10.14 6.86 -18.68
N GLU A 117 11.33 7.27 -18.24
CA GLU A 117 12.44 7.61 -19.13
C GLU A 117 13.17 6.37 -19.67
N LEU A 118 13.22 5.29 -18.88
CA LEU A 118 13.94 4.06 -19.24
C LEU A 118 13.13 3.14 -20.15
N LEU A 119 11.82 3.03 -19.92
CA LEU A 119 10.96 2.05 -20.59
C LEU A 119 10.07 2.70 -21.63
N ASN A 120 9.78 1.96 -22.70
CA ASN A 120 8.82 2.39 -23.70
C ASN A 120 7.36 2.21 -23.19
N PRO A 121 6.36 2.87 -23.80
CA PRO A 121 4.97 2.83 -23.32
C PRO A 121 4.38 1.41 -23.20
N GLN A 122 4.80 0.46 -24.03
CA GLN A 122 4.30 -0.93 -23.98
C GLN A 122 4.90 -1.69 -22.80
N GLU A 123 6.20 -1.49 -22.53
CA GLU A 123 6.88 -2.06 -21.37
C GLU A 123 6.31 -1.50 -20.07
N VAL A 124 6.08 -0.19 -20.00
CA VAL A 124 5.40 0.45 -18.86
C VAL A 124 4.02 -0.16 -18.66
N ALA A 125 3.24 -0.35 -19.74
CA ALA A 125 1.94 -1.01 -19.64
C ALA A 125 2.05 -2.45 -19.10
N GLY A 126 3.08 -3.19 -19.49
CA GLY A 126 3.36 -4.54 -18.97
C GLY A 126 3.64 -4.56 -17.47
N VAL A 127 4.51 -3.65 -16.98
CA VAL A 127 4.81 -3.51 -15.55
C VAL A 127 3.55 -3.12 -14.78
N LEU A 128 2.82 -2.12 -15.25
CA LEU A 128 1.57 -1.68 -14.61
C LEU A 128 0.50 -2.76 -14.61
N ALA A 129 0.40 -3.57 -15.67
CA ALA A 129 -0.53 -4.70 -15.72
C ALA A 129 -0.18 -5.77 -14.66
N HIS A 130 1.12 -6.04 -14.46
CA HIS A 130 1.59 -6.93 -13.42
C HIS A 130 1.21 -6.41 -12.01
N GLU A 131 1.49 -5.14 -11.74
CA GLU A 131 1.18 -4.52 -10.45
C GLU A 131 -0.34 -4.45 -10.16
N LEU A 132 -1.15 -4.14 -11.18
CA LEU A 132 -2.62 -4.14 -11.05
C LEU A 132 -3.19 -5.55 -10.84
N ALA A 133 -2.56 -6.58 -11.41
CA ALA A 133 -2.95 -7.96 -11.18
C ALA A 133 -2.76 -8.37 -9.70
N HIS A 134 -1.68 -7.91 -9.05
CA HIS A 134 -1.46 -8.14 -7.62
C HIS A 134 -2.56 -7.54 -6.76
N ILE A 135 -3.00 -6.31 -7.06
CA ILE A 135 -4.13 -5.69 -6.36
C ILE A 135 -5.42 -6.47 -6.58
N LYS A 136 -5.71 -6.85 -7.84
CA LYS A 136 -6.93 -7.58 -8.18
C LYS A 136 -7.01 -8.93 -7.46
N ASN A 137 -5.89 -9.66 -7.43
CA ASN A 137 -5.80 -10.97 -6.80
C ASN A 137 -5.54 -10.91 -5.28
N ARG A 138 -5.42 -9.70 -4.71
CA ARG A 138 -5.12 -9.42 -3.30
C ARG A 138 -3.77 -9.97 -2.83
N ASP A 139 -2.82 -10.17 -3.73
CA ASP A 139 -1.48 -10.65 -3.39
C ASP A 139 -0.69 -9.63 -2.56
N THR A 140 -1.00 -8.32 -2.69
CA THR A 140 -0.45 -7.27 -1.82
C THR A 140 -0.80 -7.49 -0.35
N LEU A 141 -2.01 -7.98 -0.05
CA LEU A 141 -2.40 -8.29 1.33
C LEU A 141 -1.64 -9.51 1.86
N ILE A 142 -1.45 -10.54 1.02
CA ILE A 142 -0.74 -11.76 1.41
C ILE A 142 0.74 -11.47 1.63
N MET A 143 1.40 -10.73 0.73
CA MET A 143 2.82 -10.38 0.88
C MET A 143 3.06 -9.51 2.12
N THR A 144 2.27 -8.46 2.35
CA THR A 144 2.43 -7.56 3.52
C THR A 144 2.11 -8.23 4.85
N ILE A 145 1.23 -9.26 4.88
CA ILE A 145 0.94 -10.03 6.11
C ILE A 145 2.04 -11.07 6.39
N THR A 146 2.80 -11.49 5.38
CA THR A 146 3.85 -12.51 5.51
C THR A 146 5.27 -11.98 5.67
N ALA A 147 5.54 -10.73 5.31
CA ALA A 147 6.82 -10.04 5.52
C ALA A 147 6.93 -9.52 6.97
#